data_AF-A0A8H9GP57-F1
#
_entry.id   AF-A0A8H9GP57-F1
#
_cell.length_a   1.000
_cell.length_b   1.000
_cell.length_c   1.000
_cell.angle_alpha   90.00
_cell.angle_beta   90.00
_cell.angle_gamma   90.00
#
_symmetry.space_group_name_H-M   'P 1'
#
loop_
_entity.id
_entity.type
_entity.pdbx_description
1 polymer ?
#
loop_
_entity_poly.entity_id
_entity_poly.type
_entity_poly.pdbx_seq_one_letter_code
_entity_poly.pdbx_strand_id
1 'polypeptide(L)'
;MKDAFTQKSEFEKKVTAGDTNALLADGITAAAVAATTKSLLPKAAPLHGAANKAPACNSFVPGTLVLLASGESKPIEDVEIGDKVLAADEETGEPTEGRAVTALIRGEGDKTLVTLTLTDGDGDTQQIVATDGHPFWVPEPGEWVDAIDLTAGDWLQTSAGTWVQITAVDVHQRQAVVHNLTVAVDHTYYVLAGATPVLVHNCNNAATHDVENVVDNLDDNVYFHYTSKGGHNGILADDGSLRISANSAGKVHVTQEIGSPAEIEQNIFIGNPMYAGKADYMFAFRMPEGVELGPGSQPNELITRGSLKIPAGNVLFHGRNPF
;
A
#
# COMPACT_ATOMS: atom_id res chain seq x y z
N MET A 1 -1.75 7.41 -33.37
CA MET A 1 -1.81 7.38 -31.89
C MET A 1 -0.49 7.77 -31.21
N LYS A 2 0.70 7.52 -31.80
CA LYS A 2 1.99 7.94 -31.19
C LYS A 2 2.24 9.47 -31.19
N ASP A 3 1.58 10.23 -32.06
CA ASP A 3 1.87 11.66 -32.21
C ASP A 3 1.16 12.56 -31.19
N ALA A 4 -0.02 12.19 -30.70
CA ALA A 4 -0.78 13.01 -29.74
C ALA A 4 -0.18 13.00 -28.32
N PHE A 5 0.38 11.85 -27.90
CA PHE A 5 1.00 11.70 -26.58
C PHE A 5 2.33 12.45 -26.49
N THR A 6 3.10 12.42 -27.58
CA THR A 6 4.36 13.17 -27.71
C THR A 6 4.10 14.68 -27.68
N GLN A 7 3.01 15.15 -28.32
CA GLN A 7 2.62 16.56 -28.27
C GLN A 7 2.13 17.02 -26.90
N LYS A 8 1.41 16.17 -26.14
CA LYS A 8 0.97 16.48 -24.77
C LYS A 8 2.15 16.62 -23.80
N SER A 9 3.11 15.70 -23.87
CA SER A 9 4.34 15.71 -23.08
C SER A 9 5.24 16.94 -23.35
N GLU A 10 5.39 17.32 -24.62
CA GLU A 10 6.16 18.53 -24.98
C GLU A 10 5.45 19.83 -24.58
N PHE A 11 4.12 19.84 -24.62
CA PHE A 11 3.32 20.98 -24.13
C PHE A 11 3.47 21.19 -22.62
N GLU A 12 3.36 20.13 -21.82
CA GLU A 12 3.52 20.19 -20.36
C GLU A 12 4.92 20.65 -19.96
N LYS A 13 5.98 20.14 -20.62
CA LYS A 13 7.37 20.61 -20.39
C LYS A 13 7.55 22.10 -20.67
N LYS A 14 6.98 22.61 -21.77
CA LYS A 14 7.05 24.05 -22.11
C LYS A 14 6.31 24.91 -21.08
N VAL A 15 5.19 24.42 -20.52
CA VAL A 15 4.46 25.10 -19.46
C VAL A 15 5.26 25.13 -18.15
N THR A 16 5.91 24.02 -17.78
CA THR A 16 6.77 23.94 -16.58
C THR A 16 8.03 24.80 -16.70
N ALA A 17 8.57 24.97 -17.91
CA ALA A 17 9.76 25.80 -18.18
C ALA A 17 9.49 27.32 -18.14
N GLY A 18 8.23 27.75 -18.05
CA GLY A 18 7.88 29.18 -17.95
C GLY A 18 7.93 29.96 -19.29
N ASP A 19 8.02 29.27 -20.42
CA ASP A 19 8.13 29.88 -21.76
C ASP A 19 6.76 30.32 -22.33
N THR A 20 6.04 31.16 -21.58
CA THR A 20 4.69 31.64 -21.93
C THR A 20 4.63 32.39 -23.27
N ASN A 21 5.72 33.05 -23.66
CA ASN A 21 5.81 33.77 -24.93
C ASN A 21 5.94 32.84 -26.15
N ALA A 22 6.54 31.65 -25.99
CA ALA A 22 6.62 30.65 -27.06
C ALA A 22 5.27 29.94 -27.28
N LEU A 23 4.53 29.68 -26.19
CA LEU A 23 3.21 29.03 -26.24
C LEU A 23 2.13 29.89 -26.91
N LEU A 24 2.19 31.22 -26.73
CA LEU A 24 1.28 32.16 -27.39
C LEU A 24 1.59 32.31 -28.90
N ALA A 25 2.86 32.17 -29.30
CA ALA A 25 3.27 32.20 -30.70
C ALA A 25 2.81 30.94 -31.47
N ASP A 26 2.64 29.81 -30.77
CA ASP A 26 2.10 28.55 -31.30
C ASP A 26 0.55 28.53 -31.37
N GLY A 27 -0.12 29.67 -31.12
CA GLY A 27 -1.59 29.81 -31.26
C GLY A 27 -2.41 29.29 -30.08
N ILE A 28 -1.76 28.96 -28.96
CA ILE A 28 -2.42 28.48 -27.74
C ILE A 28 -3.01 29.66 -26.98
N THR A 29 -4.28 29.56 -26.57
CA THR A 29 -4.95 30.67 -25.87
C THR A 29 -4.39 30.84 -24.46
N ALA A 30 -4.34 32.09 -23.97
CA ALA A 30 -3.93 32.39 -22.60
C ALA A 30 -4.77 31.64 -21.55
N ALA A 31 -6.03 31.33 -21.85
CA ALA A 31 -6.91 30.55 -20.98
C ALA A 31 -6.44 29.08 -20.84
N ALA A 32 -5.99 28.45 -21.93
CA ALA A 32 -5.46 27.08 -21.90
C ALA A 32 -4.12 26.99 -21.16
N VAL A 33 -3.27 28.02 -21.30
CA VAL A 33 -2.01 28.15 -20.54
C VAL A 33 -2.30 28.32 -19.04
N ALA A 34 -3.30 29.12 -18.67
CA ALA A 34 -3.70 29.36 -17.27
C ALA A 34 -4.32 28.11 -16.60
N ALA A 35 -5.13 27.34 -17.32
CA ALA A 35 -5.70 26.09 -16.80
C ALA A 35 -4.62 25.03 -16.52
N THR A 36 -3.66 24.89 -17.44
CA THR A 36 -2.57 23.91 -17.33
C THR A 36 -1.57 24.30 -16.23
N THR A 37 -1.20 25.59 -16.13
CA THR A 37 -0.36 26.08 -15.03
C THR A 37 -1.01 25.84 -13.67
N LYS A 38 -2.33 26.06 -13.53
CA LYS A 38 -3.05 25.80 -12.27
C LYS A 38 -3.07 24.32 -11.87
N SER A 39 -3.08 23.41 -12.85
CA SER A 39 -2.99 21.96 -12.63
C SER A 39 -1.58 21.47 -12.25
N LEU A 40 -0.53 22.20 -12.66
CA LEU A 40 0.87 21.85 -12.44
C LEU A 40 1.50 22.53 -11.22
N LEU A 41 0.78 23.46 -10.57
CA LEU A 41 1.23 24.03 -9.30
C LEU A 41 1.15 22.96 -8.21
N PRO A 42 2.21 22.75 -7.40
CA PRO A 42 2.12 21.88 -6.24
C PRO A 42 0.99 22.38 -5.33
N LYS A 43 0.04 21.48 -4.97
CA LYS A 43 -0.98 21.77 -3.96
C LYS A 43 -0.24 22.20 -2.68
N ALA A 44 -0.64 23.33 -2.10
CA ALA A 44 -0.06 23.79 -0.83
C ALA A 44 -0.26 22.71 0.23
N ALA A 45 0.83 22.27 0.87
CA ALA A 45 0.76 21.31 1.97
C ALA A 45 -0.17 21.84 3.08
N PRO A 46 -1.13 21.04 3.58
CA PRO A 46 -1.89 21.41 4.76
C PRO A 46 -0.93 21.55 5.95
N LEU A 47 -0.83 22.76 6.51
CA LEU A 47 -0.18 23.01 7.78
C LEU A 47 -1.17 22.69 8.91
N HIS A 48 -1.14 21.50 9.50
CA HIS A 48 -1.69 21.28 10.85
C HIS A 48 -0.85 20.27 11.63
N GLY A 49 -0.66 20.60 12.91
CA GLY A 49 0.44 20.12 13.74
C GLY A 49 0.33 18.66 14.17
N ALA A 50 1.51 18.06 14.30
CA ALA A 50 1.73 16.78 14.93
C ALA A 50 1.14 16.76 16.35
N ALA A 51 0.13 15.93 16.53
CA ALA A 51 -0.23 15.36 17.82
C ALA A 51 -0.21 13.84 17.63
N ASN A 52 0.62 13.15 18.42
CA ASN A 52 0.76 11.69 18.45
C ASN A 52 -0.61 10.99 18.40
N LYS A 53 -1.02 10.54 17.22
CA LYS A 53 -2.17 9.67 17.02
C LYS A 53 -1.60 8.26 16.92
N ALA A 54 -1.93 7.40 17.88
CA ALA A 54 -1.73 5.96 17.70
C ALA A 54 -2.30 5.57 16.32
N PRO A 55 -1.65 4.70 15.53
CA PRO A 55 -2.09 4.44 14.16
C PRO A 55 -3.54 3.95 14.21
N ALA A 56 -4.45 4.81 13.77
CA ALA A 56 -5.87 4.60 13.95
C ALA A 56 -6.28 3.54 12.93
N CYS A 57 -6.72 2.39 13.40
CA CYS A 57 -7.17 1.31 12.52
C CYS A 57 -8.23 1.82 11.52
N ASN A 58 -7.91 1.69 10.24
CA ASN A 58 -8.77 2.01 9.11
C ASN A 58 -9.96 1.04 9.10
N SER A 59 -11.20 1.48 8.88
CA SER A 59 -12.38 0.57 8.87
C SER A 59 -13.57 1.16 8.09
N PHE A 60 -14.57 0.33 7.81
CA PHE A 60 -15.85 0.69 7.18
C PHE A 60 -17.03 0.39 8.11
N VAL A 61 -18.17 1.03 7.88
CA VAL A 61 -19.41 0.72 8.61
C VAL A 61 -20.00 -0.63 8.16
N PRO A 62 -20.83 -1.30 8.99
CA PRO A 62 -21.59 -2.47 8.57
C PRO A 62 -22.43 -2.22 7.31
N GLY A 63 -22.58 -3.24 6.48
CA GLY A 63 -23.28 -3.20 5.20
C GLY A 63 -22.40 -2.76 4.02
N THR A 64 -21.18 -2.26 4.25
CA THR A 64 -20.22 -2.02 3.17
C THR A 64 -19.90 -3.34 2.48
N LEU A 65 -20.17 -3.42 1.18
CA LEU A 65 -19.94 -4.65 0.41
C LEU A 65 -18.48 -4.76 -0.01
N VAL A 66 -17.92 -5.95 0.12
CA VAL A 66 -16.56 -6.34 -0.32
C VAL A 66 -16.69 -7.20 -1.57
N LEU A 67 -15.86 -6.92 -2.59
CA LEU A 67 -15.83 -7.69 -3.83
C LEU A 67 -15.00 -8.97 -3.65
N LEU A 68 -15.65 -10.12 -3.80
CA LEU A 68 -14.97 -11.41 -3.78
C LEU A 68 -14.26 -11.69 -5.11
N ALA A 69 -13.25 -12.55 -5.07
CA ALA A 69 -12.53 -13.00 -6.26
C ALA A 69 -13.42 -13.82 -7.23
N SER A 70 -14.59 -14.31 -6.77
CA SER A 70 -15.61 -14.94 -7.61
C SER A 70 -16.41 -13.93 -8.46
N GLY A 71 -16.33 -12.64 -8.15
CA GLY A 71 -17.18 -11.59 -8.71
C GLY A 71 -18.47 -11.34 -7.92
N GLU A 72 -18.78 -12.17 -6.92
CA GLU A 72 -19.86 -11.89 -5.96
C GLU A 72 -19.43 -10.83 -4.95
N SER A 73 -20.36 -10.31 -4.16
CA SER A 73 -20.05 -9.41 -3.05
C SER A 73 -20.71 -9.87 -1.75
N LYS A 74 -20.06 -9.56 -0.62
CA LYS A 74 -20.57 -9.82 0.73
C LYS A 74 -20.48 -8.56 1.58
N PRO A 75 -21.43 -8.30 2.50
CA PRO A 75 -21.23 -7.31 3.55
C PRO A 75 -19.95 -7.60 4.33
N ILE A 76 -19.20 -6.57 4.69
CA ILE A 76 -17.89 -6.69 5.33
C ILE A 76 -17.96 -7.44 6.68
N GLU A 77 -19.09 -7.34 7.38
CA GLU A 77 -19.35 -8.07 8.62
C GLU A 77 -19.60 -9.58 8.43
N ASP A 78 -19.92 -10.01 7.20
CA ASP A 78 -20.22 -11.39 6.82
C ASP A 78 -19.03 -12.07 6.08
N VAL A 79 -17.92 -11.35 5.87
CA VAL A 79 -16.70 -11.92 5.29
C VAL A 79 -16.01 -12.80 6.32
N GLU A 80 -15.55 -13.98 5.88
CA GLU A 80 -14.92 -14.98 6.73
C GLU A 80 -13.41 -15.13 6.44
N ILE A 81 -12.64 -15.58 7.44
CA ILE A 81 -11.24 -15.97 7.21
C ILE A 81 -11.19 -17.10 6.18
N GLY A 82 -10.35 -16.93 5.17
CA GLY A 82 -10.20 -17.84 4.03
C GLY A 82 -11.05 -17.45 2.82
N ASP A 83 -12.00 -16.53 2.94
CA ASP A 83 -12.65 -15.94 1.76
C ASP A 83 -11.59 -15.30 0.86
N LYS A 84 -11.72 -15.48 -0.45
CA LYS A 84 -10.85 -14.81 -1.42
C LYS A 84 -11.51 -13.53 -1.92
N VAL A 85 -10.85 -12.40 -1.68
CA VAL A 85 -11.26 -11.08 -2.16
C VAL A 85 -10.49 -10.70 -3.42
N LEU A 86 -11.11 -9.89 -4.28
CA LEU A 86 -10.37 -9.26 -5.37
C LEU A 86 -9.38 -8.25 -4.76
N ALA A 87 -8.15 -8.24 -5.27
CA ALA A 87 -7.07 -7.40 -4.78
C ALA A 87 -6.31 -6.76 -5.95
N ALA A 88 -5.47 -5.79 -5.60
CA ALA A 88 -4.53 -5.17 -6.51
C ALA A 88 -3.21 -4.91 -5.80
N ASP A 89 -2.15 -4.77 -6.57
CA ASP A 89 -0.82 -4.51 -6.06
C ASP A 89 -0.76 -3.17 -5.34
N GLU A 90 -0.33 -3.14 -4.07
CA GLU A 90 -0.36 -1.93 -3.24
C GLU A 90 0.49 -0.76 -3.76
N GLU A 91 1.49 -1.04 -4.59
CA GLU A 91 2.41 -0.02 -5.11
C GLU A 91 1.94 0.57 -6.45
N THR A 92 1.16 -0.18 -7.21
CA THR A 92 0.82 0.17 -8.59
C THR A 92 -0.68 0.29 -8.83
N GLY A 93 -1.52 -0.26 -7.96
CA GLY A 93 -2.96 -0.39 -8.15
C GLY A 93 -3.34 -1.38 -9.26
N GLU A 94 -2.39 -2.11 -9.83
CA GLU A 94 -2.65 -3.07 -10.90
C GLU A 94 -3.33 -4.34 -10.34
N PRO A 95 -4.35 -4.90 -11.01
CA PRO A 95 -5.06 -6.07 -10.51
C PRO A 95 -4.16 -7.29 -10.29
N THR A 96 -4.36 -7.99 -9.19
CA THR A 96 -3.66 -9.23 -8.84
C THR A 96 -4.62 -10.43 -8.79
N GLU A 97 -4.09 -11.62 -8.47
CA GLU A 97 -4.95 -12.77 -8.17
C GLU A 97 -5.70 -12.57 -6.85
N GLY A 98 -6.85 -13.23 -6.70
CA GLY A 98 -7.65 -13.14 -5.48
C GLY A 98 -6.88 -13.57 -4.23
N ARG A 99 -6.88 -12.73 -3.21
CA ARG A 99 -6.15 -12.93 -1.94
C ARG A 99 -7.05 -13.40 -0.82
N ALA A 100 -6.53 -14.28 0.01
CA ALA A 100 -7.27 -14.78 1.16
C ALA A 100 -7.38 -13.71 2.24
N VAL A 101 -8.54 -13.65 2.89
CA VAL A 101 -8.74 -12.93 4.15
C VAL A 101 -8.13 -13.76 5.27
N THR A 102 -7.26 -13.15 6.07
CA THR A 102 -6.45 -13.83 7.08
C THR A 102 -6.74 -13.35 8.50
N ALA A 103 -7.37 -12.19 8.65
CA ALA A 103 -7.98 -11.76 9.90
C ALA A 103 -9.20 -10.85 9.67
N LEU A 104 -10.06 -10.80 10.67
CA LEU A 104 -11.24 -9.92 10.73
C LEU A 104 -11.05 -8.95 11.88
N ILE A 105 -11.23 -7.66 11.61
CA ILE A 105 -11.05 -6.57 12.57
C ILE A 105 -12.42 -5.95 12.84
N ARG A 106 -12.78 -5.80 14.12
CA ARG A 106 -13.99 -5.10 14.55
C ARG A 106 -13.63 -4.04 15.57
N GLY A 107 -14.07 -2.81 15.32
CA GLY A 107 -13.97 -1.68 16.24
C GLY A 107 -15.35 -1.18 16.64
N GLU A 108 -15.44 -0.57 17.82
CA GLU A 108 -16.65 0.08 18.31
C GLU A 108 -16.29 1.31 19.15
N GLY A 109 -17.16 2.31 19.21
CA GLY A 109 -16.97 3.53 19.98
C GLY A 109 -17.09 4.78 19.13
N ASP A 110 -16.60 5.91 19.65
CA ASP A 110 -16.60 7.18 18.91
C ASP A 110 -15.68 7.10 17.70
N LYS A 111 -16.21 7.43 16.53
CA LYS A 111 -15.49 7.43 15.25
C LYS A 111 -15.70 8.75 14.54
N THR A 112 -14.65 9.26 13.93
CA THR A 112 -14.75 10.22 12.81
C THR A 112 -14.96 9.39 11.56
N LEU A 113 -16.11 9.56 10.91
CA LEU A 113 -16.48 8.89 9.68
C LEU A 113 -16.52 9.89 8.54
N VAL A 114 -16.04 9.45 7.39
CA VAL A 114 -16.07 10.18 6.12
C VAL A 114 -17.02 9.44 5.18
N THR A 115 -18.05 10.14 4.74
CA THR A 115 -18.96 9.68 3.68
C THR A 115 -18.44 10.24 2.36
N LEU A 116 -17.99 9.36 1.48
CA LEU A 116 -17.65 9.69 0.10
C LEU A 116 -18.87 9.45 -0.76
N THR A 117 -19.29 10.46 -1.52
CA THR A 117 -20.30 10.30 -2.58
C THR A 117 -19.59 10.24 -3.92
N LEU A 118 -19.85 9.17 -4.66
CA LEU A 118 -19.28 8.88 -5.96
C LEU A 118 -20.39 8.94 -7.00
N THR A 119 -20.07 9.42 -8.19
CA THR A 119 -20.99 9.43 -9.33
C THR A 119 -20.41 8.60 -10.46
N ASP A 120 -21.17 7.61 -10.93
CA ASP A 120 -20.76 6.78 -12.06
C ASP A 120 -21.01 7.49 -13.41
N GLY A 121 -20.66 6.80 -14.50
CA GLY A 121 -20.82 7.34 -15.86
C GLY A 121 -22.27 7.55 -16.30
N ASP A 122 -23.24 6.93 -15.61
CA ASP A 122 -24.67 7.07 -15.89
C ASP A 122 -25.30 8.19 -15.05
N GLY A 123 -24.55 8.78 -14.13
CA GLY A 123 -24.98 9.88 -13.26
C GLY A 123 -25.62 9.42 -11.95
N ASP A 124 -25.61 8.11 -11.67
CA ASP A 124 -26.12 7.56 -10.41
C ASP A 124 -25.11 7.85 -9.29
N THR A 125 -25.64 8.24 -8.14
CA THR A 125 -24.84 8.57 -6.95
C THR A 125 -24.86 7.41 -5.96
N GLN A 126 -23.68 7.06 -5.47
CA GLN A 126 -23.48 5.98 -4.51
C GLN A 126 -22.56 6.45 -3.39
N GLN A 127 -22.68 5.84 -2.21
CA GLN A 127 -21.93 6.25 -1.03
C GLN A 127 -21.11 5.12 -0.45
N ILE A 128 -19.93 5.48 0.05
CA ILE A 128 -19.10 4.65 0.94
C ILE A 128 -18.86 5.46 2.21
N VAL A 129 -18.94 4.79 3.37
CA VAL A 129 -18.67 5.41 4.67
C VAL A 129 -17.50 4.69 5.33
N ALA A 130 -16.39 5.40 5.49
CA ALA A 130 -15.16 4.88 6.07
C ALA A 130 -14.75 5.69 7.31
N THR A 131 -13.82 5.18 8.12
CA THR A 131 -13.13 5.99 9.14
C THR A 131 -12.24 7.04 8.49
N ASP A 132 -11.97 8.14 9.20
CA ASP A 132 -11.13 9.26 8.75
C ASP A 132 -9.79 8.85 8.10
N GLY A 133 -9.06 7.91 8.70
CA GLY A 133 -7.76 7.47 8.19
C GLY A 133 -7.80 6.40 7.09
N HIS A 134 -8.98 5.98 6.59
CA HIS A 134 -9.01 4.84 5.67
C HIS A 134 -8.43 5.21 4.28
N PRO A 135 -7.35 4.56 3.80
CA PRO A 135 -6.71 4.96 2.55
C PRO A 135 -7.45 4.40 1.34
N PHE A 136 -7.69 5.27 0.36
CA PHE A 136 -8.20 4.92 -0.96
C PHE A 136 -7.11 5.15 -2.00
N TRP A 137 -7.09 4.31 -3.04
CA TRP A 137 -6.13 4.45 -4.12
C TRP A 137 -6.54 5.55 -5.10
N VAL A 138 -5.69 6.57 -5.24
CA VAL A 138 -5.81 7.64 -6.22
C VAL A 138 -4.84 7.37 -7.38
N PRO A 139 -5.33 7.10 -8.60
CA PRO A 139 -4.51 6.57 -9.70
C PRO A 139 -3.54 7.59 -10.30
N GLU A 140 -3.76 8.90 -10.09
CA GLU A 140 -2.83 9.96 -10.44
C GLU A 140 -2.64 10.87 -9.21
N PRO A 141 -1.47 10.86 -8.55
CA PRO A 141 -0.17 10.35 -9.03
C PRO A 141 0.09 8.85 -8.82
N GLY A 142 -0.85 8.07 -8.30
CA GLY A 142 -0.64 6.67 -7.92
C GLY A 142 -0.23 6.58 -6.46
N GLU A 143 -1.11 7.06 -5.57
CA GLU A 143 -0.85 7.14 -4.14
C GLU A 143 -2.08 6.76 -3.31
N TRP A 144 -1.83 6.34 -2.07
CA TRP A 144 -2.85 6.14 -1.08
C TRP A 144 -3.17 7.45 -0.38
N VAL A 145 -4.45 7.84 -0.37
CA VAL A 145 -4.92 9.05 0.30
C VAL A 145 -5.95 8.67 1.35
N ASP A 146 -5.74 9.14 2.58
CA ASP A 146 -6.67 8.95 3.69
C ASP A 146 -8.05 9.57 3.36
N ALA A 147 -9.13 8.92 3.79
CA ALA A 147 -10.48 9.34 3.49
C ALA A 147 -10.75 10.81 3.84
N ILE A 148 -10.18 11.30 4.95
CA ILE A 148 -10.35 12.67 5.43
C ILE A 148 -9.67 13.72 4.55
N ASP A 149 -8.67 13.33 3.76
CA ASP A 149 -7.90 14.21 2.88
C ASP A 149 -8.40 14.20 1.43
N LEU A 150 -9.33 13.30 1.10
CA LEU A 150 -10.02 13.28 -0.19
C LEU A 150 -10.96 14.48 -0.34
N THR A 151 -11.09 14.96 -1.58
CA THR A 151 -11.92 16.10 -1.94
C THR A 151 -12.82 15.83 -3.13
N ALA A 152 -13.90 16.59 -3.25
CA ALA A 152 -14.72 16.55 -4.45
C ALA A 152 -13.88 16.93 -5.68
N GLY A 153 -13.92 16.09 -6.71
CA GLY A 153 -13.11 16.20 -7.91
C GLY A 153 -11.99 15.16 -8.01
N ASP A 154 -11.55 14.57 -6.89
CA ASP A 154 -10.56 13.49 -6.90
C ASP A 154 -11.13 12.22 -7.53
N TRP A 155 -10.24 11.39 -8.07
CA TRP A 155 -10.57 10.16 -8.80
C TRP A 155 -10.12 8.95 -8.01
N LEU A 156 -10.94 7.90 -7.98
CA LEU A 156 -10.59 6.60 -7.42
C LEU A 156 -10.55 5.54 -8.52
N GLN A 157 -9.61 4.60 -8.42
CA GLN A 157 -9.52 3.48 -9.36
C GLN A 157 -10.55 2.40 -9.04
N THR A 158 -11.20 1.89 -10.07
CA THR A 158 -12.11 0.74 -9.99
C THR A 158 -11.41 -0.57 -10.30
N SER A 159 -12.06 -1.70 -9.99
CA SER A 159 -11.53 -3.03 -10.31
C SER A 159 -11.36 -3.30 -11.81
N ALA A 160 -12.02 -2.53 -12.68
CA ALA A 160 -11.86 -2.62 -14.13
C ALA A 160 -10.68 -1.79 -14.67
N GLY A 161 -9.92 -1.12 -13.80
CA GLY A 161 -8.86 -0.18 -14.17
C GLY A 161 -9.37 1.18 -14.70
N THR A 162 -10.69 1.38 -14.76
CA THR A 162 -11.31 2.69 -15.01
C THR A 162 -11.42 3.50 -13.73
N TRP A 163 -11.80 4.77 -13.81
CA TRP A 163 -11.88 5.66 -12.64
C TRP A 163 -13.30 6.16 -12.39
N VAL A 164 -13.58 6.47 -11.13
CA VAL A 164 -14.83 7.07 -10.66
C VAL A 164 -14.51 8.35 -9.89
N GLN A 165 -15.32 9.40 -10.08
CA GLN A 165 -15.08 10.69 -9.46
C GLN A 165 -15.84 10.83 -8.14
N ILE A 166 -15.17 11.40 -7.14
CA ILE A 166 -15.80 11.85 -5.90
C ILE A 166 -16.53 13.17 -6.17
N THR A 167 -17.82 13.23 -5.87
CA THR A 167 -18.66 14.43 -6.09
C THR A 167 -19.00 15.16 -4.80
N ALA A 168 -18.96 14.48 -3.66
CA ALA A 168 -19.09 15.11 -2.34
C ALA A 168 -18.34 14.30 -1.27
N VAL A 169 -17.91 15.02 -0.22
CA VAL A 169 -17.26 14.47 0.96
C VAL A 169 -17.90 15.10 2.18
N ASP A 170 -18.44 14.27 3.08
CA ASP A 170 -19.05 14.71 4.33
C ASP A 170 -18.39 14.04 5.53
N VAL A 171 -18.09 14.81 6.56
CA VAL A 171 -17.40 14.32 7.77
C VAL A 171 -18.34 14.42 8.97
N HIS A 172 -18.46 13.31 9.70
CA HIS A 172 -19.32 13.23 10.88
C HIS A 172 -18.66 12.44 12.00
N GLN A 173 -18.94 12.84 13.24
CA GLN A 173 -18.52 12.09 14.43
C GLN A 173 -19.74 11.42 15.06
N ARG A 174 -19.65 10.12 15.31
CA ARG A 174 -20.70 9.35 16.00
C ARG A 174 -20.12 8.09 16.63
N GLN A 175 -20.86 7.51 17.57
CA GLN A 175 -20.62 6.12 17.93
C GLN A 175 -20.97 5.21 16.75
N ALA A 176 -20.04 4.33 16.39
CA ALA A 176 -20.22 3.38 15.31
C ALA A 176 -19.49 2.07 15.60
N VAL A 177 -20.09 0.98 15.15
CA VAL A 177 -19.37 -0.27 14.89
C VAL A 177 -18.71 -0.14 13.53
N VAL A 178 -17.48 -0.62 13.40
CA VAL A 178 -16.73 -0.61 12.14
C VAL A 178 -15.97 -1.92 11.96
N HIS A 179 -15.76 -2.30 10.70
CA HIS A 179 -15.11 -3.54 10.29
C HIS A 179 -13.94 -3.26 9.34
N ASN A 180 -12.90 -4.09 9.42
CA ASN A 180 -11.85 -4.16 8.40
C ASN A 180 -11.38 -5.62 8.25
N LEU A 181 -10.67 -5.90 7.18
CA LEU A 181 -10.13 -7.21 6.84
C LEU A 181 -8.61 -7.13 6.79
N THR A 182 -7.95 -8.22 7.14
CA THR A 182 -6.54 -8.50 6.84
C THR A 182 -6.49 -9.38 5.60
N VAL A 183 -5.83 -8.89 4.55
CA VAL A 183 -5.73 -9.56 3.26
C VAL A 183 -4.28 -9.95 3.00
N ALA A 184 -4.06 -11.20 2.61
CA ALA A 184 -2.74 -11.75 2.39
C ALA A 184 -2.01 -11.07 1.23
N VAL A 185 -0.69 -10.94 1.36
CA VAL A 185 0.27 -10.49 0.34
C VAL A 185 0.12 -9.03 -0.09
N ASP A 186 -1.01 -8.67 -0.69
CA ASP A 186 -1.16 -7.36 -1.35
C ASP A 186 -1.71 -6.28 -0.41
N HIS A 187 -2.30 -6.66 0.74
CA HIS A 187 -2.84 -5.70 1.71
C HIS A 187 -3.86 -4.70 1.14
N THR A 188 -4.52 -5.07 0.05
CA THR A 188 -5.61 -4.29 -0.56
C THR A 188 -6.82 -5.17 -0.81
N TYR A 189 -7.96 -4.52 -0.96
CA TYR A 189 -9.18 -5.15 -1.46
C TYR A 189 -10.12 -4.10 -2.06
N TYR A 190 -11.20 -4.56 -2.68
CA TYR A 190 -12.22 -3.66 -3.23
C TYR A 190 -13.48 -3.63 -2.36
N VAL A 191 -13.98 -2.43 -2.06
CA VAL A 191 -15.32 -2.20 -1.50
C VAL A 191 -16.22 -1.54 -2.53
N LEU A 192 -17.53 -1.76 -2.46
CA LEU A 192 -18.46 -1.24 -3.46
C LEU A 192 -19.12 0.07 -2.99
N ALA A 193 -19.04 1.09 -3.84
CA ALA A 193 -19.96 2.22 -3.90
C ALA A 193 -21.14 1.83 -4.79
N GLY A 194 -22.19 1.24 -4.21
CA GLY A 194 -23.30 0.67 -4.98
C GLY A 194 -22.82 -0.51 -5.81
N ALA A 195 -22.73 -0.34 -7.14
CA ALA A 195 -22.18 -1.36 -8.04
C ALA A 195 -20.70 -1.14 -8.40
N THR A 196 -20.12 0.02 -8.03
CA THR A 196 -18.78 0.43 -8.43
C THR A 196 -17.75 0.02 -7.39
N PRO A 197 -16.85 -0.93 -7.67
CA PRO A 197 -15.80 -1.30 -6.73
C PRO A 197 -14.71 -0.24 -6.73
N VAL A 198 -14.20 0.14 -5.55
CA VAL A 198 -13.05 1.04 -5.39
C VAL A 198 -11.98 0.39 -4.53
N LEU A 199 -10.71 0.63 -4.89
CA LEU A 199 -9.56 0.00 -4.26
C LEU A 199 -9.21 0.69 -2.94
N VAL A 200 -9.11 -0.12 -1.87
CA VAL A 200 -8.88 0.35 -0.49
C VAL A 200 -7.78 -0.48 0.18
N HIS A 201 -7.07 0.16 1.10
CA HIS A 201 -5.98 -0.48 1.81
C HIS A 201 -6.47 -1.18 3.09
N ASN A 202 -5.96 -2.38 3.35
CA ASN A 202 -6.22 -3.09 4.60
C ASN A 202 -5.47 -2.43 5.78
N CYS A 203 -6.00 -2.58 6.99
CA CYS A 203 -5.26 -2.29 8.22
C CYS A 203 -4.52 -3.56 8.67
N ASN A 204 -3.40 -3.92 8.07
CA ASN A 204 -2.49 -4.85 8.73
C ASN A 204 -1.74 -4.04 9.76
N ASN A 205 -1.78 -4.51 11.02
CA ASN A 205 -1.07 -3.97 12.18
C ASN A 205 -0.10 -2.89 11.74
N ALA A 206 -0.48 -1.61 11.78
CA ALA A 206 0.37 -0.55 11.26
C ALA A 206 1.80 -0.73 11.77
N ALA A 207 1.93 -1.15 13.04
CA ALA A 207 3.10 -1.79 13.63
C ALA A 207 3.99 -2.66 12.69
N THR A 208 3.50 -3.71 12.04
CA THR A 208 4.33 -4.61 11.20
C THR A 208 4.63 -4.09 9.79
N HIS A 209 4.15 -2.89 9.45
CA HIS A 209 4.53 -2.15 8.24
C HIS A 209 5.08 -0.75 8.57
N ASP A 210 5.22 -0.43 9.85
CA ASP A 210 5.68 0.84 10.36
C ASP A 210 7.13 0.71 10.75
N VAL A 211 7.96 1.50 10.06
CA VAL A 211 9.39 1.60 10.30
C VAL A 211 9.68 1.97 11.75
N GLU A 212 8.84 2.81 12.36
CA GLU A 212 8.98 3.21 13.75
C GLU A 212 8.86 2.00 14.67
N ASN A 213 7.99 1.03 14.36
CA ASN A 213 7.89 -0.21 15.12
C ASN A 213 9.17 -1.04 15.04
N VAL A 214 9.78 -1.14 13.85
CA VAL A 214 11.05 -1.84 13.68
C VAL A 214 12.09 -1.21 14.58
N VAL A 215 12.26 0.11 14.48
CA VAL A 215 13.25 0.89 15.24
C VAL A 215 13.02 0.77 16.75
N ASP A 216 11.76 0.87 17.20
CA ASP A 216 11.39 0.80 18.62
C ASP A 216 11.55 -0.60 19.22
N ASN A 217 11.54 -1.65 18.40
CA ASN A 217 11.64 -3.05 18.85
C ASN A 217 12.99 -3.71 18.56
N LEU A 218 13.98 -2.97 18.06
CA LEU A 218 15.33 -3.51 17.83
C LEU A 218 15.95 -3.98 19.14
N ASP A 219 16.43 -5.23 19.12
CA ASP A 219 17.30 -5.80 20.15
C ASP A 219 18.22 -6.87 19.54
N ASP A 220 19.07 -7.45 20.39
CA ASP A 220 20.09 -8.42 19.98
C ASP A 220 19.51 -9.72 19.37
N ASN A 221 18.20 -9.96 19.47
CA ASN A 221 17.52 -11.12 18.88
C ASN A 221 16.64 -10.76 17.66
N VAL A 222 16.74 -9.53 17.14
CA VAL A 222 16.11 -9.13 15.88
C VAL A 222 17.05 -9.40 14.72
N TYR A 223 16.50 -10.00 13.67
CA TYR A 223 17.18 -10.31 12.42
C TYR A 223 16.35 -9.87 11.23
N PHE A 224 17.07 -9.64 10.13
CA PHE A 224 16.52 -9.20 8.87
C PHE A 224 16.77 -10.23 7.77
N HIS A 225 15.78 -10.40 6.91
CA HIS A 225 15.93 -11.10 5.65
C HIS A 225 15.53 -10.19 4.50
N TYR A 226 16.50 -9.80 3.70
CA TYR A 226 16.31 -8.98 2.50
C TYR A 226 15.96 -9.85 1.30
N THR A 227 14.96 -9.43 0.54
CA THR A 227 14.51 -10.13 -0.64
C THR A 227 13.93 -9.20 -1.71
N SER A 228 13.56 -9.74 -2.86
CA SER A 228 12.81 -9.01 -3.88
C SER A 228 11.31 -9.13 -3.62
N LYS A 229 10.49 -8.33 -4.31
CA LYS A 229 9.02 -8.42 -4.25
C LYS A 229 8.50 -9.85 -4.41
N GLY A 230 8.94 -10.54 -5.45
CA GLY A 230 8.54 -11.94 -5.68
C GLY A 230 9.00 -12.89 -4.57
N GLY A 231 10.13 -12.61 -3.94
CA GLY A 231 10.59 -13.36 -2.78
C GLY A 231 9.77 -13.05 -1.53
N HIS A 232 9.38 -11.80 -1.30
CA HIS A 232 8.47 -11.41 -0.21
C HIS A 232 7.12 -12.14 -0.32
N ASN A 233 6.50 -12.07 -1.49
CA ASN A 233 5.24 -12.76 -1.80
C ASN A 233 5.33 -14.28 -1.61
N GLY A 234 6.49 -14.88 -1.90
CA GLY A 234 6.71 -16.32 -1.76
C GLY A 234 7.06 -16.78 -0.34
N ILE A 235 7.52 -15.87 0.52
CA ILE A 235 7.95 -16.17 1.90
C ILE A 235 6.78 -16.00 2.88
N LEU A 236 5.95 -14.97 2.71
CA LEU A 236 4.83 -14.69 3.59
C LEU A 236 3.72 -15.73 3.37
N ALA A 237 3.33 -16.44 4.43
CA ALA A 237 2.21 -17.36 4.40
C ALA A 237 0.90 -16.66 4.83
N ASP A 238 -0.24 -17.22 4.42
CA ASP A 238 -1.57 -16.71 4.75
C ASP A 238 -1.81 -16.60 6.28
N ASP A 239 -1.15 -17.42 7.09
CA ASP A 239 -1.26 -17.36 8.56
C ASP A 239 -0.36 -16.29 9.20
N GLY A 240 0.27 -15.43 8.39
CA GLY A 240 1.22 -14.40 8.83
C GLY A 240 2.60 -14.95 9.23
N SER A 241 2.83 -16.27 9.13
CA SER A 241 4.15 -16.86 9.36
C SER A 241 5.06 -16.70 8.14
N LEU A 242 6.38 -16.72 8.36
CA LEU A 242 7.37 -16.68 7.28
C LEU A 242 7.89 -18.09 6.99
N ARG A 243 8.03 -18.42 5.71
CA ARG A 243 8.60 -19.68 5.21
C ARG A 243 9.77 -19.39 4.28
N ILE A 244 10.94 -19.11 4.86
CA ILE A 244 12.14 -18.77 4.10
C ILE A 244 12.81 -20.08 3.66
N SER A 245 12.73 -20.37 2.37
CA SER A 245 13.31 -21.58 1.79
C SER A 245 14.83 -21.49 1.71
N ALA A 246 15.51 -22.59 2.02
CA ALA A 246 16.94 -22.69 1.78
C ALA A 246 17.29 -22.55 0.29
N ASN A 247 18.42 -21.92 0.01
CA ASN A 247 19.00 -21.88 -1.33
C ASN A 247 19.52 -23.26 -1.77
N SER A 248 20.06 -23.35 -2.99
CA SER A 248 20.63 -24.59 -3.55
C SER A 248 21.79 -25.17 -2.75
N ALA A 249 22.43 -24.39 -1.88
CA ALA A 249 23.46 -24.83 -0.93
C ALA A 249 22.89 -25.27 0.43
N GLY A 250 21.55 -25.30 0.57
CA GLY A 250 20.87 -25.70 1.80
C GLY A 250 20.95 -24.64 2.90
N LYS A 251 21.06 -23.35 2.56
CA LYS A 251 21.23 -22.26 3.53
C LYS A 251 20.14 -21.19 3.40
N VAL A 252 19.75 -20.63 4.54
CA VAL A 252 19.03 -19.36 4.62
C VAL A 252 19.99 -18.30 5.15
N HIS A 253 19.93 -17.11 4.55
CA HIS A 253 20.77 -15.97 4.89
C HIS A 253 19.95 -14.93 5.64
N VAL A 254 20.47 -14.44 6.75
CA VAL A 254 19.88 -13.38 7.58
C VAL A 254 21.00 -12.43 8.02
N THR A 255 20.65 -11.25 8.50
CA THR A 255 21.60 -10.28 9.03
C THR A 255 21.01 -9.53 10.22
N GLN A 256 21.83 -8.84 10.99
CA GLN A 256 21.39 -7.84 11.97
C GLN A 256 21.66 -6.41 11.46
N GLU A 257 22.21 -6.28 10.26
CA GLU A 257 22.42 -5.00 9.59
C GLU A 257 21.10 -4.49 9.01
N ILE A 258 20.84 -3.21 9.26
CA ILE A 258 19.71 -2.47 8.73
C ILE A 258 20.23 -1.37 7.81
N GLY A 259 19.56 -1.15 6.70
CA GLY A 259 19.97 -0.12 5.75
C GLY A 259 19.08 -0.04 4.53
N SER A 260 19.27 1.05 3.80
CA SER A 260 18.60 1.31 2.52
C SER A 260 18.97 0.25 1.48
N PRO A 261 18.17 0.08 0.41
CA PRO A 261 18.50 -0.87 -0.65
C PRO A 261 19.93 -0.74 -1.18
N ALA A 262 20.40 0.50 -1.37
CA ALA A 262 21.75 0.78 -1.85
C ALA A 262 22.85 0.36 -0.85
N GLU A 263 22.63 0.56 0.45
CA GLU A 263 23.60 0.16 1.49
C GLU A 263 23.65 -1.35 1.64
N ILE A 264 22.51 -2.04 1.63
CA ILE A 264 22.45 -3.51 1.71
C ILE A 264 23.09 -4.13 0.46
N GLU A 265 22.82 -3.56 -0.73
CA GLU A 265 23.46 -4.01 -1.96
C GLU A 265 24.99 -3.89 -1.89
N GLN A 266 25.52 -2.84 -1.26
CA GLN A 266 26.97 -2.63 -1.14
C GLN A 266 27.61 -3.42 0.01
N ASN A 267 26.94 -3.53 1.16
CA ASN A 267 27.54 -4.02 2.40
C ASN A 267 27.25 -5.50 2.68
N ILE A 268 26.09 -6.00 2.24
CA ILE A 268 25.68 -7.40 2.44
C ILE A 268 25.83 -8.18 1.15
N PHE A 269 25.36 -7.63 0.03
CA PHE A 269 25.43 -8.28 -1.28
C PHE A 269 26.73 -8.01 -2.03
N ILE A 270 27.59 -7.12 -1.52
CA ILE A 270 28.93 -6.77 -2.05
C ILE A 270 28.87 -6.41 -3.55
N GLY A 271 27.84 -5.66 -3.94
CA GLY A 271 27.60 -5.21 -5.30
C GLY A 271 27.39 -6.34 -6.32
N ASN A 272 27.08 -7.56 -5.87
CA ASN A 272 26.87 -8.68 -6.77
C ASN A 272 25.55 -8.49 -7.54
N PRO A 273 25.61 -8.31 -8.89
CA PRO A 273 24.42 -8.02 -9.69
C PRO A 273 23.39 -9.17 -9.69
N MET A 274 23.78 -10.38 -9.30
CA MET A 274 22.84 -11.50 -9.12
C MET A 274 21.80 -11.22 -8.01
N TYR A 275 22.09 -10.29 -7.11
CA TYR A 275 21.23 -9.92 -5.99
C TYR A 275 20.54 -8.56 -6.18
N ALA A 276 20.64 -7.95 -7.37
CA ALA A 276 19.97 -6.69 -7.67
C ALA A 276 18.46 -6.76 -7.38
N GLY A 277 17.95 -5.74 -6.67
CA GLY A 277 16.54 -5.66 -6.26
C GLY A 277 16.15 -6.64 -5.15
N LYS A 278 17.09 -7.42 -4.60
CA LYS A 278 16.84 -8.23 -3.39
C LYS A 278 16.93 -7.42 -2.10
N ALA A 279 17.26 -6.13 -2.18
CA ALA A 279 17.24 -5.25 -1.02
C ALA A 279 15.97 -4.39 -0.97
N ASP A 280 15.10 -4.50 -1.99
CA ASP A 280 13.89 -3.70 -2.14
C ASP A 280 12.79 -4.07 -1.14
N TYR A 281 12.83 -5.30 -0.60
CA TYR A 281 11.89 -5.81 0.40
C TYR A 281 12.66 -6.43 1.55
N MET A 282 12.07 -6.38 2.74
CA MET A 282 12.65 -6.99 3.92
C MET A 282 11.60 -7.60 4.84
N PHE A 283 12.05 -8.56 5.63
CA PHE A 283 11.38 -9.04 6.83
C PHE A 283 12.23 -8.68 8.04
N ALA A 284 11.63 -8.16 9.10
CA ALA A 284 12.23 -8.08 10.43
C ALA A 284 11.52 -9.07 11.35
N PHE A 285 12.27 -9.86 12.11
CA PHE A 285 11.69 -10.87 12.99
C PHE A 285 12.61 -11.22 14.15
N ARG A 286 11.99 -11.74 15.22
CA ARG A 286 12.71 -12.34 16.35
C ARG A 286 13.08 -13.77 16.01
N MET A 287 14.35 -14.13 16.18
CA MET A 287 14.79 -15.50 15.89
C MET A 287 14.06 -16.50 16.81
N PRO A 288 13.49 -17.58 16.27
CA PRO A 288 12.90 -18.64 17.09
C PRO A 288 13.96 -19.34 17.94
N GLU A 289 13.57 -19.80 19.12
CA GLU A 289 14.45 -20.60 19.98
C GLU A 289 14.93 -21.87 19.27
N GLY A 290 16.19 -22.22 19.50
CA GLY A 290 16.80 -23.44 18.95
C GLY A 290 17.29 -23.34 17.50
N VAL A 291 17.13 -22.19 16.84
CA VAL A 291 17.76 -21.94 15.53
C VAL A 291 19.23 -21.58 15.74
N GLU A 292 20.13 -22.41 15.23
CA GLU A 292 21.55 -22.13 15.22
C GLU A 292 21.93 -21.25 14.03
N LEU A 293 22.64 -20.15 14.32
CA LEU A 293 23.24 -19.27 13.34
C LEU A 293 24.76 -19.46 13.32
N GLY A 294 25.32 -19.51 12.13
CA GLY A 294 26.76 -19.45 11.91
C GLY A 294 27.13 -18.29 10.99
N PRO A 295 28.42 -17.90 10.93
CA PRO A 295 28.86 -16.88 10.01
C PRO A 295 28.67 -17.34 8.55
N GLY A 296 28.22 -16.40 7.73
CA GLY A 296 28.15 -16.53 6.27
C GLY A 296 29.51 -16.36 5.60
N SER A 297 29.47 -16.21 4.28
CA SER A 297 30.64 -15.89 3.46
C SER A 297 30.95 -14.40 3.43
N GLN A 298 29.94 -13.55 3.60
CA GLN A 298 30.08 -12.11 3.59
C GLN A 298 30.19 -11.54 5.02
N PRO A 299 30.81 -10.36 5.20
CA PRO A 299 30.76 -9.63 6.46
C PRO A 299 29.32 -9.39 6.89
N ASN A 300 29.03 -9.58 8.17
CA ASN A 300 27.72 -9.35 8.80
C ASN A 300 26.57 -10.19 8.21
N GLU A 301 26.90 -11.22 7.42
CA GLU A 301 25.99 -12.26 6.98
C GLU A 301 25.98 -13.40 7.99
N LEU A 302 24.79 -13.81 8.39
CA LEU A 302 24.54 -14.99 9.21
C LEU A 302 23.76 -16.01 8.40
N ILE A 303 24.03 -17.28 8.64
CA ILE A 303 23.35 -18.37 7.97
C ILE A 303 22.78 -19.38 8.95
N THR A 304 21.67 -19.98 8.58
CA THR A 304 21.21 -21.25 9.16
C THR A 304 21.10 -22.31 8.07
N ARG A 305 21.15 -23.59 8.46
CA ARG A 305 21.05 -24.72 7.54
C ARG A 305 19.61 -25.22 7.45
N GLY A 306 19.17 -25.52 6.23
CA GLY A 306 17.78 -25.85 5.96
C GLY A 306 16.88 -24.61 5.88
N SER A 307 15.60 -24.84 5.60
CA SER A 307 14.61 -23.75 5.52
C SER A 307 14.29 -23.23 6.93
N LEU A 308 13.98 -21.94 7.01
CA LEU A 308 13.65 -21.25 8.25
C LEU A 308 12.15 -20.94 8.29
N LYS A 309 11.50 -21.30 9.40
CA LYS A 309 10.10 -20.96 9.66
C LYS A 309 10.02 -19.98 10.83
N ILE A 310 9.37 -18.85 10.61
CA ILE A 310 9.15 -17.83 11.64
C ILE A 310 7.65 -17.81 11.98
N PRO A 311 7.25 -18.10 13.22
CA PRO A 311 5.86 -17.96 13.64
C PRO A 311 5.36 -16.52 13.47
N ALA A 312 4.07 -16.32 13.19
CA ALA A 312 3.50 -14.99 12.97
C ALA A 312 3.78 -14.02 14.14
N GLY A 313 3.72 -14.50 15.39
CA GLY A 313 4.00 -13.69 16.59
C GLY A 313 5.46 -13.25 16.75
N ASN A 314 6.37 -13.79 15.93
CA ASN A 314 7.78 -13.38 15.90
C ASN A 314 8.08 -12.37 14.77
N VAL A 315 7.13 -12.12 13.87
CA VAL A 315 7.30 -11.18 12.76
C VAL A 315 7.08 -9.77 13.28
N LEU A 316 8.11 -8.93 13.16
CA LEU A 316 8.09 -7.54 13.58
C LEU A 316 7.77 -6.61 12.41
N PHE A 317 8.23 -6.95 11.21
CA PHE A 317 7.92 -6.20 10.00
C PHE A 317 8.00 -7.06 8.76
N HIS A 318 7.19 -6.75 7.76
CA HIS A 318 7.43 -7.20 6.40
C HIS A 318 6.91 -6.20 5.37
N GLY A 319 7.63 -6.04 4.27
CA GLY A 319 7.17 -5.20 3.17
C GLY A 319 8.34 -4.62 2.40
N ARG A 320 8.04 -3.57 1.63
CA ARG A 320 9.07 -2.78 0.96
C ARG A 320 10.08 -2.26 1.99
N ASN A 321 11.36 -2.32 1.66
CA ASN A 321 12.42 -1.78 2.49
C ASN A 321 12.19 -0.27 2.65
N PRO A 322 11.95 0.20 3.89
CA PRO A 322 11.58 1.59 4.10
C PRO A 322 12.76 2.53 4.34
N PHE A 323 13.99 2.00 4.38
CA PHE A 323 15.21 2.76 4.63
C PHE A 323 15.83 3.35 3.35
#